data_AF-A0A5D0SBC2-F1
#
_entry.id   AF-A0A5D0SBC2-F1
#
_cell.length_a   1.000
_cell.length_b   1.000
_cell.length_c   1.000
_cell.angle_alpha   90.00
_cell.angle_beta   90.00
_cell.angle_gamma   90.00
#
_symmetry.space_group_name_H-M   'P 1'
#
loop_
_entity.id
_entity.type
_entity.pdbx_description
1 polymer ?
#
loop_
_entity_poly.entity_id
_entity_poly.type
_entity_poly.pdbx_seq_one_letter_code
_entity_poly.pdbx_strand_id
1 'polypeptide(L)' 'MRRPRFRYHPDPVANGSALFTVEACVLCGVERGWRYAGPIYDRRAVSALHRLG' A
#
# COMPACT_ATOMS: atom_id res chain seq x y z
N MET A 1 -8.99 -8.03 -10.07
CA MET A 1 -8.69 -6.62 -9.74
C MET A 1 -7.40 -6.18 -10.44
N ARG A 2 -7.35 -4.97 -10.99
CA ARG A 2 -6.17 -4.48 -11.73
C ARG A 2 -5.13 -3.90 -10.77
N ARG A 3 -3.86 -4.32 -10.90
CA ARG A 3 -2.75 -3.80 -10.10
C ARG A 3 -2.57 -2.29 -10.33
N PRO A 4 -2.45 -1.46 -9.27
CA PRO A 4 -2.16 -0.04 -9.41
C PRO A 4 -0.84 0.19 -10.15
N ARG A 5 -0.81 1.17 -11.06
CA ARG A 5 0.42 1.62 -11.72
C ARG A 5 0.95 2.82 -10.95
N PHE A 6 2.15 2.70 -10.40
CA PHE A 6 2.83 3.81 -9.76
C PHE A 6 3.81 4.41 -10.74
N ARG A 7 3.69 5.72 -11.00
CA ARG A 7 4.57 6.42 -11.95
C ARG A 7 6.05 6.33 -11.55
N TYR A 8 6.31 6.32 -10.24
CA TYR A 8 7.67 6.42 -9.67
C TYR A 8 8.18 5.12 -9.05
N HIS A 9 7.39 4.05 -9.05
CA HIS A 9 7.79 2.74 -8.54
C HIS A 9 7.52 1.69 -9.62
N PRO A 10 8.57 1.20 -10.31
CA PRO A 10 8.43 0.23 -11.40
C PRO A 10 7.71 -1.05 -10.96
N ASP A 11 7.94 -1.48 -9.72
CA ASP A 11 7.19 -2.54 -9.05
C ASP A 11 6.85 -2.15 -7.60
N PRO A 12 5.62 -1.67 -7.35
CA PRO A 12 5.19 -1.25 -6.01
C PRO A 12 4.92 -2.43 -5.07
N VAL A 13 4.79 -3.65 -5.59
CA VAL A 13 4.57 -4.85 -4.77
C VAL A 13 5.92 -5.36 -4.29
N ALA A 14 6.91 -5.40 -5.18
CA ALA A 14 8.27 -5.83 -4.84
C ALA A 14 8.91 -4.98 -3.75
N ASN A 15 8.62 -3.67 -3.71
CA ASN A 15 9.15 -2.76 -2.68
C ASN A 15 8.22 -2.56 -1.47
N GLY A 16 7.12 -3.31 -1.38
CA GLY A 16 6.18 -3.25 -0.25
C GLY A 16 5.28 -2.01 -0.19
N SER A 17 5.33 -1.11 -1.17
CA SER A 17 4.50 0.10 -1.15
C SER A 17 3.02 -0.16 -1.50
N ALA A 18 2.70 -1.31 -2.10
CA ALA A 18 1.35 -1.75 -2.38
C ALA A 18 1.13 -3.20 -1.89
N LEU A 19 0.10 -3.39 -1.07
CA LEU A 19 -0.32 -4.70 -0.55
C LEU A 19 -1.68 -5.08 -1.11
N PHE A 20 -1.87 -6.36 -1.44
CA PHE A 20 -3.20 -6.88 -1.77
C PHE A 20 -4.09 -6.86 -0.52
N THR A 21 -5.37 -6.57 -0.69
CA THR A 21 -6.36 -6.56 0.40
C THR A 21 -7.76 -6.90 -0.11
N VAL A 22 -8.53 -7.55 0.75
CA VAL A 22 -9.98 -7.78 0.58
C VAL A 22 -10.80 -6.88 1.51
N GLU A 23 -10.16 -5.97 2.25
CA GLU A 23 -10.85 -5.02 3.11
C GLU A 23 -11.76 -4.09 2.30
N ALA A 24 -13.03 -4.04 2.68
CA ALA A 24 -13.99 -3.07 2.17
C ALA A 24 -13.71 -1.68 2.77
N CYS A 25 -13.86 -0.63 1.96
CA CYS A 25 -13.76 0.74 2.45
C CYS A 25 -14.84 1.04 3.51
N VAL A 26 -14.46 1.52 4.69
CA VAL A 26 -15.43 1.84 5.76
C VAL A 26 -16.43 2.94 5.41
N LEU A 27 -16.11 3.80 4.42
CA LEU A 27 -17.03 4.85 3.97
C LEU A 27 -17.99 4.39 2.86
N CYS A 28 -17.53 3.57 1.90
CA CYS A 28 -18.32 3.24 0.71
C CYS A 28 -18.54 1.74 0.46
N GLY A 29 -17.98 0.86 1.30
CA GLY A 29 -18.12 -0.59 1.19
C GLY A 29 -17.37 -1.24 0.02
N VAL A 30 -16.67 -0.47 -0.82
CA VAL A 30 -16.03 -1.01 -2.03
C VAL A 30 -14.69 -1.69 -1.69
N GLU A 31 -14.53 -2.93 -2.12
CA GLU A 31 -13.25 -3.65 -2.12
C GLU A 31 -12.38 -3.20 -3.31
N ARG A 32 -11.27 -2.52 -3.01
CA ARG A 32 -10.36 -2.00 -4.04
C ARG A 32 -9.32 -3.02 -4.50
N GLY A 33 -9.06 -4.06 -3.71
CA GLY A 33 -8.06 -5.08 -3.97
C GLY A 33 -6.63 -4.73 -3.55
N TRP A 34 -6.32 -3.45 -3.37
CA TRP A 34 -4.97 -2.97 -3.08
C TRP A 34 -4.97 -1.80 -2.11
N ARG A 35 -4.00 -1.78 -1.20
CA ARG A 35 -3.76 -0.73 -0.20
C ARG A 35 -2.32 -0.22 -0.30
N TYR A 36 -2.14 1.09 -0.15
CA TYR A 36 -0.81 1.67 -0.02
C TYR A 36 -0.24 1.40 1.38
N ALA A 37 1.00 0.91 1.44
CA ALA A 37 1.70 0.56 2.68
C ALA A 37 3.10 1.20 2.78
N GLY A 38 3.42 2.13 1.88
CA GLY A 38 4.66 2.88 1.97
C GLY A 38 4.67 3.84 3.18
N PRO A 39 5.84 4.40 3.51
CA PRO A 39 5.96 5.35 4.60
C PRO A 39 5.07 6.57 4.34
N ILE A 40 4.41 7.03 5.39
CA ILE A 40 3.83 8.37 5.42
C ILE A 40 4.95 9.28 5.89
N TYR A 41 5.32 10.30 5.12
CA TYR A 41 6.32 11.27 5.55
C TYR A 41 5.73 12.12 6.68
N ASP A 42 5.97 11.68 7.91
CA ASP A 42 5.83 12.46 9.13
C ASP A 42 7.18 12.43 9.86
N ARG A 43 7.49 13.48 10.61
CA ARG A 43 8.78 13.61 11.33
C ARG A 43 9.03 12.44 12.30
N ARG A 44 7.99 11.70 12.70
CA ARG A 44 8.06 10.52 13.57
C ARG A 44 7.90 9.18 12.84
N ALA A 45 7.54 9.16 11.57
CA ALA A 45 7.11 7.96 10.85
C ALA A 45 8.24 7.23 10.11
N VAL A 46 9.39 7.02 10.79
CA VAL A 46 10.58 6.37 10.22
C VAL A 46 10.58 4.83 10.42
N SER A 47 9.44 4.21 10.76
CA SER A 47 9.43 2.81 11.24
C SER A 47 8.55 1.82 10.46
N ALA A 48 7.79 2.24 9.44
CA ALA A 48 6.77 1.39 8.83
C ALA A 48 7.28 0.41 7.74
N LEU A 49 8.57 0.43 7.38
CA LEU A 49 9.08 -0.28 6.20
C LEU A 49 9.62 -1.70 6.43
N HIS A 50 9.74 -2.21 7.67
CA HIS A 50 10.42 -3.49 7.94
C HIS A 50 9.66 -4.38 8.94
N ARG A 51 8.57 -5.04 8.53
CA ARG A 51 8.08 -6.27 9.19
C ARG A 51 7.51 -7.29 8.20
N LEU A 52 8.34 -7.70 7.24
CA LEU A 52 8.21 -8.99 6.58
C LEU A 52 9.63 -9.52 6.37
N GLY A 53 10.10 -10.35 7.31
CA GLY A 53 11.43 -10.95 7.33
C GLY A 53 12.14 -10.72 8.65
#